data_AF-A0A6G7SRD5-F1
#
_entry.id   AF-A0A6G7SRD5-F1
#
_cell.length_a   1.000
_cell.length_b   1.000
_cell.length_c   1.000
_cell.angle_alpha   90.00
_cell.angle_beta   90.00
_cell.angle_gamma   90.00
#
_symmetry.space_group_name_H-M   'P 1'
#
loop_
_entity.id
_entity.type
_entity.pdbx_description
1 polymer ?
#
loop_
_entity_poly.entity_id
_entity_poly.type
_entity_poly.pdbx_seq_one_letter_code
_entity_poly.pdbx_strand_id
1 'polypeptide(L)'
;MAEQGSTTERRAKLEECYKRLLDCDDKNEMIAEINTALAVPAPVGSPGTLELLGKRYRTQSKSAEEVAVKVDQVATSGLPEVWVGKSGVAASEVVQAAARAAQQMTEALQKGGNALLSLSDAVDDAQKLDETGRGQLREALSILGAEDGFFDNMVDTDEEEDAIWRAGTVAGAGVDKMRSAARSADDAARAAARDLNKFASEARAGKMHTSGLSAADKLALADTAGPDGPAEMNELLSANDLERSGQYMEKMCARDRAAFDKMLADSKSPQERAYLVKALAAGYDLNAVSEFQGKIHGKDPAWLQRHLTPVTTAADSMDNEGRAKDGRNNNTDDQAFNGERWSQDGNTCVPSSTVSARAMVDPVYALELTGGPSGQEDDPEAFRDRLGAEQQRVHDEGDGNYDYDFPFSRHPDGMDNDGKTTVVDKEISPHTGASYDFQETRSADARRDVLPDIEKSVAEGKPVPIGVEGYNKDDERSGHAMMIIGQEGDMLQVYNPWGTTTWVSEDDFVNGRMDKASDNRMPDAYAVHLPAD
;
A
#
# COMPACT_ATOMS: atom_id res chain seq x y z
N MET A 1 3.73 30.53 -14.73
CA MET A 1 4.07 29.09 -14.68
C MET A 1 2.86 28.38 -15.22
N ALA A 2 2.95 27.79 -16.41
CA ALA A 2 1.85 26.96 -16.93
C ALA A 2 1.66 25.80 -15.94
N GLU A 3 0.42 25.48 -15.60
CA GLU A 3 0.06 24.28 -14.83
C GLU A 3 0.72 23.08 -15.53
N GLN A 4 1.74 22.52 -14.89
CA GLN A 4 2.37 21.30 -15.37
C GLN A 4 1.45 20.17 -14.93
N GLY A 5 0.66 19.63 -15.87
CA GLY A 5 -0.20 18.47 -15.64
C GLY A 5 0.60 17.25 -15.17
N SER A 6 -0.07 16.29 -14.54
CA SER A 6 0.56 15.06 -14.02
C SER A 6 1.22 14.22 -15.14
N THR A 7 2.14 13.32 -14.77
CA THR A 7 2.75 12.36 -15.72
C THR A 7 1.69 11.46 -16.39
N THR A 8 0.62 11.14 -15.67
CA THR A 8 -0.56 10.41 -16.19
C THR A 8 -1.32 11.22 -17.23
N GLU A 9 -1.59 12.50 -16.98
CA GLU A 9 -2.24 13.35 -17.97
C GLU A 9 -1.43 13.44 -19.26
N ARG A 10 -0.10 13.53 -19.15
CA ARG A 10 0.81 13.52 -20.30
C ARG A 10 0.69 12.21 -21.08
N ARG A 11 0.71 11.07 -20.38
CA ARG A 11 0.52 9.74 -20.97
C ARG A 11 -0.81 9.64 -21.70
N ALA A 12 -1.91 10.04 -21.07
CA ALA A 12 -3.26 9.99 -21.64
C ALA A 12 -3.39 10.87 -22.89
N LYS A 13 -2.92 12.12 -22.85
CA LYS A 13 -2.97 13.05 -24.00
C LYS A 13 -2.21 12.52 -25.21
N LEU A 14 -1.01 11.94 -25.01
CA LEU A 14 -0.21 11.38 -26.10
C LEU A 14 -0.78 10.06 -26.64
N GLU A 15 -1.43 9.26 -25.78
CA GLU A 15 -2.18 8.08 -26.21
C GLU A 15 -3.34 8.46 -27.14
N GLU A 16 -4.05 9.54 -26.80
CA GLU A 16 -5.16 10.06 -27.60
C GLU A 16 -4.68 10.62 -28.94
N CYS A 17 -3.63 11.45 -28.94
CA CYS A 17 -3.02 11.97 -30.17
C CYS A 17 -2.57 10.83 -31.09
N TYR A 18 -1.96 9.79 -30.53
CA TYR A 18 -1.50 8.63 -31.29
C TYR A 18 -2.67 7.92 -31.99
N LYS A 19 -3.78 7.69 -31.28
CA LYS A 19 -4.97 7.06 -31.87
C LYS A 19 -5.56 7.90 -33.01
N ARG A 20 -5.71 9.22 -32.80
CA ARG A 20 -6.27 10.11 -33.82
C ARG A 20 -5.39 10.18 -35.07
N LEU A 21 -4.07 10.22 -34.91
CA LEU A 21 -3.15 10.23 -36.05
C LEU A 21 -3.16 8.94 -36.87
N LEU A 22 -3.51 7.79 -36.28
CA LEU A 22 -3.62 6.52 -37.03
C LEU A 22 -4.81 6.52 -38.00
N ASP A 23 -5.88 7.24 -37.66
CA ASP A 23 -7.13 7.27 -38.41
C ASP A 23 -7.26 8.53 -39.30
N CYS A 24 -6.24 9.40 -39.31
CA CYS A 24 -6.27 10.70 -39.98
C CYS A 24 -5.86 10.62 -41.46
N ASP A 25 -6.77 11.01 -42.35
CA ASP A 25 -6.57 11.10 -43.81
C ASP A 25 -6.66 12.54 -44.36
N ASP A 26 -6.99 13.52 -43.52
CA ASP A 26 -7.02 14.95 -43.85
C ASP A 26 -5.75 15.69 -43.41
N LYS A 27 -5.18 16.49 -44.32
CA LYS A 27 -3.95 17.26 -44.08
C LYS A 27 -4.07 18.24 -42.91
N ASN A 28 -5.17 19.00 -42.84
CA ASN A 28 -5.32 20.05 -41.82
C ASN A 28 -5.61 19.43 -40.44
N GLU A 29 -6.38 18.35 -40.40
CA GLU A 29 -6.57 17.54 -39.19
C GLU A 29 -5.23 16.96 -38.70
N MET A 30 -4.40 16.44 -39.61
CA MET A 30 -3.07 15.94 -39.27
C MET A 30 -2.17 17.04 -38.70
N ILE A 31 -2.17 18.23 -39.30
CA ILE A 31 -1.43 19.40 -38.78
C ILE A 31 -1.93 19.76 -37.37
N ALA A 32 -3.25 19.80 -37.15
CA ALA A 32 -3.84 20.11 -35.86
C ALA A 32 -3.46 19.08 -34.78
N GLU A 33 -3.49 17.78 -35.11
CA GLU A 33 -3.12 16.71 -34.20
C GLU A 33 -1.61 16.69 -33.91
N ILE A 34 -0.75 16.95 -34.91
CA ILE A 34 0.69 17.12 -34.68
C ILE A 34 0.96 18.30 -33.74
N ASN A 35 0.29 19.45 -33.95
CA ASN A 35 0.43 20.61 -33.08
C ASN A 35 -0.08 20.34 -31.66
N THR A 36 -1.14 19.54 -31.52
CA THR A 36 -1.67 19.10 -30.22
C THR A 36 -0.66 18.22 -29.49
N ALA A 37 -0.04 17.25 -30.17
CA ALA A 37 1.04 16.45 -29.61
C ALA A 37 2.26 17.30 -29.21
N LEU A 38 2.66 18.26 -30.04
CA LEU A 38 3.77 19.19 -29.75
C LEU A 38 3.48 20.11 -28.56
N ALA A 39 2.20 20.44 -28.31
CA ALA A 39 1.78 21.25 -27.17
C ALA A 39 1.85 20.50 -25.83
N VAL A 40 1.90 19.16 -25.84
CA VAL A 40 2.12 18.37 -24.63
C VAL A 40 3.52 18.69 -24.08
N PRO A 41 3.66 19.04 -22.78
CA PRO A 41 4.96 19.33 -22.18
C PRO A 41 5.95 18.16 -22.29
N ALA A 42 7.26 18.47 -22.34
CA ALA A 42 8.31 17.45 -22.33
C ALA A 42 8.41 16.76 -20.94
N PRO A 43 8.95 15.52 -20.84
CA PRO A 43 9.22 14.88 -19.56
C PRO A 43 10.07 15.76 -18.64
N VAL A 44 9.57 15.99 -17.43
CA VAL A 44 10.26 16.78 -16.41
C VAL A 44 11.18 15.91 -15.55
N GLY A 45 12.11 16.54 -14.84
CA GLY A 45 13.04 15.88 -13.94
C GLY A 45 14.49 16.30 -14.18
N SER A 46 15.35 16.04 -13.20
CA SER A 46 16.78 16.33 -13.29
C SER A 46 17.57 15.03 -13.11
N PRO A 47 17.90 14.33 -14.23
CA PRO A 47 18.67 13.10 -14.18
C PRO A 47 19.94 13.23 -13.36
N GLY A 48 20.72 14.31 -13.56
CA GLY A 48 21.96 14.54 -12.82
C GLY A 48 21.76 14.72 -11.30
N THR A 49 20.64 15.30 -10.87
CA THR A 49 20.32 15.40 -9.43
C THR A 49 19.99 14.02 -8.86
N LEU A 50 19.16 13.25 -9.57
CA LEU A 50 18.77 11.90 -9.18
C LEU A 50 19.99 10.96 -9.10
N GLU A 51 20.87 11.03 -10.09
CA GLU A 51 22.11 10.25 -10.14
C GLU A 51 23.02 10.58 -8.95
N LEU A 52 23.19 11.87 -8.65
CA LEU A 52 24.00 12.33 -7.52
C LEU A 52 23.43 11.83 -6.18
N LEU A 53 22.11 11.88 -6.00
CA LEU A 53 21.43 11.38 -4.80
C LEU A 53 21.56 9.86 -4.69
N GLY A 54 21.31 9.12 -5.77
CA GLY A 54 21.46 7.66 -5.81
C GLY A 54 22.88 7.21 -5.45
N LYS A 55 23.91 7.87 -6.00
CA LYS A 55 25.32 7.62 -5.64
C LYS A 55 25.62 7.96 -4.18
N ARG A 56 25.02 9.02 -3.64
CA ARG A 56 25.16 9.39 -2.22
C ARG A 56 24.56 8.31 -1.31
N TYR A 57 23.37 7.83 -1.61
CA TYR A 57 22.70 6.77 -0.86
C TYR A 57 23.54 5.49 -0.85
N ARG A 58 24.04 5.05 -2.02
CA ARG A 58 24.96 3.89 -2.12
C ARG A 58 26.30 4.09 -1.40
N THR A 59 26.74 5.33 -1.21
CA THR A 59 27.94 5.61 -0.42
C THR A 59 27.65 5.49 1.08
N GLN A 60 26.49 6.01 1.51
CA GLN A 60 26.04 5.92 2.89
C GLN A 60 25.69 4.48 3.29
N SER A 61 25.17 3.66 2.38
CA SER A 61 24.88 2.25 2.64
C SER A 61 26.15 1.48 3.06
N LYS A 62 27.30 1.75 2.43
CA LYS A 62 28.59 1.14 2.83
C LYS A 62 29.00 1.53 4.25
N SER A 63 28.76 2.78 4.65
CA SER A 63 29.04 3.22 6.02
C SER A 63 28.10 2.55 7.03
N ALA A 64 26.83 2.37 6.68
CA ALA A 64 25.87 1.64 7.50
C ALA A 64 26.24 0.14 7.62
N GLU A 65 26.71 -0.47 6.53
CA GLU A 65 27.17 -1.86 6.49
C GLU A 65 28.36 -2.08 7.44
N GLU A 66 29.33 -1.17 7.44
CA GLU A 66 30.46 -1.23 8.37
C GLU A 66 30.00 -1.14 9.83
N VAL A 67 28.96 -0.34 10.12
CA VAL A 67 28.37 -0.25 11.46
C VAL A 67 27.66 -1.56 11.80
N ALA A 68 26.83 -2.09 10.91
CA ALA A 68 26.10 -3.34 11.11
C ALA A 68 27.05 -4.50 11.46
N VAL A 69 28.12 -4.68 10.66
CA VAL A 69 29.13 -5.73 10.88
C VAL A 69 29.83 -5.57 12.24
N LYS A 70 30.23 -4.34 12.60
CA LYS A 70 30.92 -4.10 13.88
C LYS A 70 29.99 -4.33 15.08
N VAL A 71 28.74 -3.91 14.98
CA VAL A 71 27.74 -4.07 16.04
C VAL A 71 27.37 -5.54 16.21
N ASP A 72 27.20 -6.28 15.11
CA ASP A 72 26.95 -7.73 15.13
C ASP A 72 28.11 -8.50 15.79
N GLN A 73 29.36 -8.16 15.47
CA GLN A 73 30.53 -8.75 16.13
C GLN A 73 30.53 -8.51 17.65
N VAL A 74 30.14 -7.31 18.10
CA VAL A 74 30.00 -7.01 19.54
C VAL A 74 28.90 -7.83 20.18
N ALA A 75 27.75 -8.01 19.50
CA ALA A 75 26.63 -8.81 20.00
C ALA A 75 26.97 -10.31 20.11
N THR A 76 27.64 -10.86 19.11
CA THR A 76 27.83 -12.32 18.96
C THR A 76 29.09 -12.86 19.64
N SER A 77 30.15 -12.05 19.75
CA SER A 77 31.45 -12.48 20.28
C SER A 77 31.97 -11.56 21.39
N GLY A 78 31.89 -10.25 21.22
CA GLY A 78 32.46 -9.30 22.19
C GLY A 78 31.81 -9.34 23.57
N LEU A 79 30.50 -9.09 23.65
CA LEU A 79 29.76 -9.08 24.92
C LEU A 79 29.70 -10.45 25.60
N PRO A 80 29.37 -11.55 24.90
CA PRO A 80 29.29 -12.87 25.54
C PRO A 80 30.62 -13.36 26.13
N GLU A 81 31.77 -12.95 25.58
CA GLU A 81 33.10 -13.34 26.09
C GLU A 81 33.48 -12.64 27.40
N VAL A 82 33.00 -11.41 27.64
CA VAL A 82 33.43 -10.58 28.78
C VAL A 82 32.34 -10.39 29.83
N TRP A 83 31.07 -10.54 29.48
CA TRP A 83 29.94 -10.32 30.37
C TRP A 83 28.94 -11.47 30.33
N VAL A 84 29.10 -12.40 31.28
CA VAL A 84 28.28 -13.61 31.39
C VAL A 84 27.12 -13.40 32.38
N GLY A 85 25.99 -14.03 32.10
CA GLY A 85 24.79 -14.03 32.95
C GLY A 85 23.62 -13.29 32.30
N LYS A 86 22.48 -13.22 33.01
CA LYS A 86 21.21 -12.68 32.46
C LYS A 86 21.32 -11.26 31.92
N SER A 87 22.10 -10.40 32.59
CA SER A 87 22.33 -9.02 32.13
C SER A 87 23.16 -8.97 30.84
N GLY A 88 24.11 -9.89 30.66
CA GLY A 88 24.89 -10.00 29.43
C GLY A 88 24.05 -10.51 28.25
N VAL A 89 23.11 -11.43 28.51
CA VAL A 89 22.14 -11.90 27.51
C VAL A 89 21.25 -10.75 27.05
N ALA A 90 20.62 -10.02 27.97
CA ALA A 90 19.77 -8.87 27.63
C ALA A 90 20.54 -7.76 26.90
N ALA A 91 21.79 -7.49 27.29
CA ALA A 91 22.65 -6.55 26.58
C ALA A 91 22.95 -7.02 25.14
N SER A 92 23.24 -8.31 24.96
CA SER A 92 23.52 -8.89 23.64
C SER A 92 22.29 -8.83 22.72
N GLU A 93 21.08 -9.08 23.25
CA GLU A 93 19.82 -8.94 22.50
C GLU A 93 19.61 -7.52 21.96
N VAL A 94 19.83 -6.50 22.79
CA VAL A 94 19.72 -5.08 22.37
C VAL A 94 20.75 -4.74 21.30
N VAL A 95 22.00 -5.18 21.46
CA VAL A 95 23.05 -4.92 20.46
C VAL A 95 22.75 -5.68 19.17
N GLN A 96 22.16 -6.88 19.24
CA GLN A 96 21.75 -7.63 18.06
C GLN A 96 20.59 -6.95 17.33
N ALA A 97 19.62 -6.37 18.04
CA ALA A 97 18.57 -5.53 17.44
C ALA A 97 19.18 -4.29 16.76
N ALA A 98 20.24 -3.71 17.33
CA ALA A 98 20.96 -2.60 16.70
C ALA A 98 21.70 -3.03 15.42
N ALA A 99 22.28 -4.23 15.41
CA ALA A 99 22.88 -4.80 14.21
C ALA A 99 21.83 -5.01 13.10
N ARG A 100 20.67 -5.60 13.43
CA ARG A 100 19.56 -5.80 12.48
C ARG A 100 19.04 -4.49 11.91
N ALA A 101 18.82 -3.47 12.75
CA ALA A 101 18.38 -2.17 12.24
C ALA A 101 19.43 -1.47 11.38
N ALA A 102 20.73 -1.61 11.70
CA ALA A 102 21.80 -1.10 10.85
C ALA A 102 21.87 -1.85 9.50
N GLN A 103 21.57 -3.15 9.49
CA GLN A 103 21.43 -3.93 8.26
C GLN A 103 20.22 -3.47 7.45
N GLN A 104 19.04 -3.31 8.05
CA GLN A 104 17.85 -2.76 7.39
C GLN A 104 18.13 -1.37 6.80
N MET A 105 18.83 -0.51 7.54
CA MET A 105 19.27 0.81 7.03
C MET A 105 20.21 0.69 5.83
N THR A 106 21.12 -0.30 5.84
CA THR A 106 22.01 -0.59 4.72
C THR A 106 21.21 -0.98 3.48
N GLU A 107 20.26 -1.89 3.65
CA GLU A 107 19.38 -2.38 2.57
C GLU A 107 18.51 -1.25 2.01
N ALA A 108 17.87 -0.47 2.88
CA ALA A 108 17.07 0.70 2.50
C ALA A 108 17.88 1.74 1.70
N LEU A 109 19.08 2.10 2.17
CA LEU A 109 19.95 3.05 1.47
C LEU A 109 20.45 2.48 0.14
N GLN A 110 20.79 1.19 0.10
CA GLN A 110 21.25 0.55 -1.13
C GLN A 110 20.13 0.44 -2.17
N LYS A 111 18.97 -0.09 -1.78
CA LYS A 111 17.81 -0.27 -2.66
C LYS A 111 17.23 1.09 -3.09
N GLY A 112 17.07 2.04 -2.16
CA GLY A 112 16.64 3.41 -2.50
C GLY A 112 17.63 4.13 -3.41
N GLY A 113 18.94 3.92 -3.21
CA GLY A 113 19.96 4.42 -4.12
C GLY A 113 19.86 3.84 -5.53
N ASN A 114 19.52 2.55 -5.66
CA ASN A 114 19.27 1.92 -6.95
C ASN A 114 17.99 2.45 -7.61
N ALA A 115 16.89 2.63 -6.86
CA ALA A 115 15.65 3.19 -7.37
C ALA A 115 15.86 4.60 -7.96
N LEU A 116 16.64 5.45 -7.27
CA LEU A 116 16.99 6.79 -7.76
C LEU A 116 17.86 6.77 -9.03
N LEU A 117 18.76 5.78 -9.16
CA LEU A 117 19.57 5.61 -10.36
C LEU A 117 18.71 5.13 -11.53
N SER A 118 17.85 4.13 -11.32
CA SER A 118 16.90 3.67 -12.34
C SER A 118 15.97 4.80 -12.81
N LEU A 119 15.49 5.63 -11.89
CA LEU A 119 14.69 6.81 -12.24
C LEU A 119 15.50 7.84 -13.03
N SER A 120 16.77 8.07 -12.66
CA SER A 120 17.67 8.96 -13.40
C SER A 120 17.81 8.53 -14.86
N ASP A 121 18.13 7.25 -15.09
CA ASP A 121 18.30 6.67 -16.41
C ASP A 121 16.99 6.76 -17.22
N ALA A 122 15.85 6.40 -16.61
CA ALA A 122 14.54 6.45 -17.27
C ALA A 122 14.13 7.88 -17.66
N VAL A 123 14.40 8.88 -16.82
CA VAL A 123 14.09 10.29 -17.14
C VAL A 123 15.00 10.80 -18.25
N ASP A 124 16.30 10.48 -18.24
CA ASP A 124 17.24 10.88 -19.28
C ASP A 124 16.87 10.27 -20.64
N ASP A 125 16.56 8.98 -20.66
CA ASP A 125 16.12 8.28 -21.87
C ASP A 125 14.77 8.80 -22.37
N ALA A 126 13.81 9.06 -21.47
CA ALA A 126 12.53 9.66 -21.83
C ALA A 126 12.70 11.06 -22.43
N GLN A 127 13.58 11.89 -21.87
CA GLN A 127 13.85 13.24 -22.38
C GLN A 127 14.44 13.19 -23.80
N LYS A 128 15.43 12.31 -24.06
CA LYS A 128 16.02 12.13 -25.39
C LYS A 128 15.02 11.56 -26.40
N LEU A 129 14.20 10.61 -25.97
CA LEU A 129 13.20 9.97 -26.83
C LEU A 129 12.07 10.95 -27.20
N ASP A 130 11.61 11.76 -26.26
CA ASP A 130 10.65 12.85 -26.50
C ASP A 130 11.23 13.91 -27.44
N GLU A 131 12.49 14.34 -27.25
CA GLU A 131 13.16 15.27 -28.15
C GLU A 131 13.24 14.74 -29.58
N THR A 132 13.59 13.45 -29.73
CA THR A 132 13.60 12.77 -31.03
C THR A 132 12.20 12.74 -31.67
N GLY A 133 11.18 12.41 -30.89
CA GLY A 133 9.79 12.40 -31.37
C GLY A 133 9.31 13.78 -31.83
N ARG A 134 9.61 14.84 -31.06
CA ARG A 134 9.33 16.22 -31.46
C ARG A 134 10.08 16.63 -32.73
N GLY A 135 11.31 16.14 -32.91
CA GLY A 135 12.07 16.32 -34.15
C GLY A 135 11.31 15.78 -35.36
N GLN A 136 10.79 14.55 -35.25
CA GLN A 136 9.99 13.92 -36.30
C GLN A 136 8.65 14.62 -36.55
N LEU A 137 7.97 15.10 -35.50
CA LEU A 137 6.74 15.88 -35.68
C LEU A 137 6.98 17.19 -36.44
N ARG A 138 8.10 17.88 -36.18
CA ARG A 138 8.47 19.08 -36.94
C ARG A 138 8.86 18.75 -38.39
N GLU A 139 9.49 17.60 -38.61
CA GLU A 139 9.76 17.09 -39.96
C GLU A 139 8.45 16.80 -40.71
N ALA A 140 7.48 16.15 -40.08
CA ALA A 140 6.16 15.90 -40.67
C ALA A 140 5.43 17.20 -41.03
N LEU A 141 5.44 18.21 -40.15
CA LEU A 141 4.92 19.55 -40.47
C LEU A 141 5.66 20.18 -41.68
N SER A 142 6.97 19.97 -41.80
CA SER A 142 7.73 20.46 -42.95
C SER A 142 7.37 19.74 -44.26
N ILE A 143 6.95 18.47 -44.20
CA ILE A 143 6.47 17.70 -45.37
C ILE A 143 5.08 18.21 -45.79
N LEU A 144 4.20 18.48 -44.82
CA LEU A 144 2.82 18.94 -45.06
C LEU A 144 2.74 20.40 -45.53
N GLY A 145 3.67 21.26 -45.10
CA GLY A 145 3.65 22.68 -45.43
C GLY A 145 2.73 23.50 -44.51
N ALA A 146 2.17 24.60 -45.01
CA ALA A 146 1.23 25.42 -44.26
C ALA A 146 -0.20 24.86 -44.36
N GLU A 147 -1.07 25.20 -43.40
CA GLU A 147 -2.52 25.02 -43.55
C GLU A 147 -2.98 25.81 -44.79
N ASP A 148 -3.76 25.16 -45.67
CA ASP A 148 -4.09 25.73 -46.97
C ASP A 148 -5.07 26.91 -46.87
N GLY A 149 -4.89 27.88 -47.78
CA GLY A 149 -5.87 28.93 -48.03
C GLY A 149 -6.97 28.45 -48.98
N PHE A 150 -8.12 29.15 -48.96
CA PHE A 150 -9.37 28.93 -49.72
C PHE A 150 -9.31 28.46 -51.21
N PHE A 151 -8.15 28.35 -51.87
CA PHE A 151 -8.00 28.08 -53.30
C PHE A 151 -7.34 26.75 -53.72
N ASP A 152 -6.87 25.89 -52.80
CA ASP A 152 -6.22 24.60 -53.18
C ASP A 152 -7.19 23.46 -53.54
N ASN A 153 -8.48 23.59 -53.20
CA ASN A 153 -9.54 22.58 -53.42
C ASN A 153 -9.96 22.33 -54.89
N MET A 154 -9.09 22.54 -55.89
CA MET A 154 -9.46 22.29 -57.29
C MET A 154 -8.78 21.09 -57.96
N VAL A 155 -7.69 20.52 -57.43
CA VAL A 155 -7.09 19.27 -57.92
C VAL A 155 -6.28 18.58 -56.82
N ASP A 156 -6.80 17.50 -56.21
CA ASP A 156 -5.96 16.56 -55.44
C ASP A 156 -4.97 15.90 -56.41
N THR A 157 -3.68 16.05 -56.16
CA THR A 157 -2.62 15.44 -56.99
C THR A 157 -2.06 14.19 -56.30
N ASP A 158 -1.65 13.18 -57.07
CA ASP A 158 -0.97 11.98 -56.53
C ASP A 158 0.24 12.35 -55.63
N GLU A 159 0.87 13.51 -55.88
CA GLU A 159 1.99 14.04 -55.08
C GLU A 159 1.58 14.52 -53.68
N GLU A 160 0.34 14.98 -53.52
CA GLU A 160 -0.23 15.45 -52.25
C GLU A 160 -0.66 14.28 -51.36
N GLU A 161 -1.31 13.26 -51.94
CA GLU A 161 -1.60 12.00 -51.24
C GLU A 161 -0.30 11.32 -50.75
N ASP A 162 0.75 11.29 -51.59
CA ASP A 162 2.07 10.78 -51.23
C ASP A 162 2.75 11.62 -50.12
N ALA A 163 2.47 12.92 -50.04
CA ALA A 163 2.98 13.79 -48.98
C ALA A 163 2.27 13.54 -47.65
N ILE A 164 0.93 13.43 -47.66
CA ILE A 164 0.12 13.11 -46.48
C ILE A 164 0.52 11.75 -45.91
N TRP A 165 0.67 10.72 -46.74
CA TRP A 165 1.06 9.39 -46.28
C TRP A 165 2.47 9.37 -45.64
N ARG A 166 3.45 10.03 -46.27
CA ARG A 166 4.81 10.16 -45.72
C ARG A 166 4.82 10.93 -44.41
N ALA A 167 4.11 12.05 -44.35
CA ALA A 167 3.98 12.86 -43.15
C ALA A 167 3.30 12.07 -42.03
N GLY A 168 2.21 11.36 -42.31
CA GLY A 168 1.51 10.50 -41.36
C GLY A 168 2.40 9.40 -40.79
N THR A 169 3.23 8.77 -41.63
CA THR A 169 4.22 7.77 -41.17
C THR A 169 5.25 8.37 -40.21
N VAL A 170 5.80 9.54 -40.56
CA VAL A 170 6.80 10.24 -39.73
C VAL A 170 6.16 10.77 -38.44
N ALA A 171 4.94 11.32 -38.51
CA ALA A 171 4.19 11.85 -37.39
C ALA A 171 3.78 10.75 -36.41
N GLY A 172 3.26 9.63 -36.92
CA GLY A 172 2.92 8.45 -36.12
C GLY A 172 4.13 7.91 -35.37
N ALA A 173 5.30 7.80 -36.03
CA ALA A 173 6.54 7.42 -35.37
C ALA A 173 6.99 8.45 -34.32
N GLY A 174 6.81 9.74 -34.60
CA GLY A 174 7.13 10.84 -33.67
C GLY A 174 6.29 10.81 -32.40
N VAL A 175 4.95 10.69 -32.53
CA VAL A 175 4.04 10.60 -31.38
C VAL A 175 4.26 9.31 -30.60
N ASP A 176 4.50 8.18 -31.26
CA ASP A 176 4.76 6.91 -30.56
C ASP A 176 6.02 6.98 -29.68
N LYS A 177 7.06 7.68 -30.13
CA LYS A 177 8.24 7.96 -29.29
C LYS A 177 7.90 8.84 -28.10
N MET A 178 7.17 9.95 -28.30
CA MET A 178 6.76 10.83 -27.20
C MET A 178 5.89 10.11 -26.17
N ARG A 179 4.97 9.25 -26.64
CA ARG A 179 4.12 8.37 -25.83
C ARG A 179 4.93 7.34 -25.06
N SER A 180 5.89 6.68 -25.71
CA SER A 180 6.79 5.73 -25.05
C SER A 180 7.65 6.40 -23.98
N ALA A 181 8.14 7.61 -24.26
CA ALA A 181 8.83 8.44 -23.25
C ALA A 181 7.91 8.79 -22.07
N ALA A 182 6.61 9.03 -22.31
CA ALA A 182 5.63 9.26 -21.24
C ALA A 182 5.46 8.07 -20.33
N ARG A 183 5.25 6.90 -20.91
CA ARG A 183 5.08 5.66 -20.16
C ARG A 183 6.33 5.35 -19.35
N SER A 184 7.51 5.38 -19.98
CA SER A 184 8.77 5.06 -19.30
C SER A 184 9.06 6.00 -18.11
N ALA A 185 8.81 7.31 -18.26
CA ALA A 185 9.04 8.26 -17.17
C ALA A 185 8.01 8.11 -16.04
N ASP A 186 6.73 7.91 -16.39
CA ASP A 186 5.64 7.71 -15.43
C ASP A 186 5.83 6.42 -14.62
N ASP A 187 6.03 5.29 -15.31
CA ASP A 187 6.21 3.97 -14.68
C ASP A 187 7.45 3.97 -13.77
N ALA A 188 8.57 4.57 -14.21
CA ALA A 188 9.79 4.67 -13.39
C ALA A 188 9.62 5.59 -12.17
N ALA A 189 8.90 6.71 -12.32
CA ALA A 189 8.63 7.63 -11.22
C ALA A 189 7.77 6.96 -10.14
N ARG A 190 6.77 6.16 -10.54
CA ARG A 190 5.91 5.40 -9.64
C ARG A 190 6.66 4.30 -8.91
N ALA A 191 7.43 3.49 -9.64
CA ALA A 191 8.28 2.46 -9.03
C ALA A 191 9.26 3.07 -8.01
N ALA A 192 9.87 4.21 -8.34
CA ALA A 192 10.74 4.92 -7.39
C ALA A 192 9.97 5.46 -6.17
N ALA A 193 8.78 6.02 -6.37
CA ALA A 193 7.95 6.52 -5.27
C ALA A 193 7.55 5.39 -4.31
N ARG A 194 7.05 4.27 -4.84
CA ARG A 194 6.71 3.05 -4.11
C ARG A 194 7.88 2.57 -3.26
N ASP A 195 9.01 2.31 -3.91
CA ASP A 195 10.20 1.73 -3.27
C ASP A 195 10.74 2.67 -2.19
N LEU A 196 10.83 3.98 -2.48
CA LEU A 196 11.31 4.96 -1.51
C LEU A 196 10.34 5.15 -0.33
N ASN A 197 9.03 5.10 -0.55
CA ASN A 197 8.03 5.14 0.51
C ASN A 197 8.13 3.91 1.42
N LYS A 198 8.27 2.71 0.85
CA LYS A 198 8.50 1.47 1.59
C LYS A 198 9.75 1.56 2.45
N PHE A 199 10.90 1.92 1.87
CA PHE A 199 12.16 2.02 2.64
C PHE A 199 12.11 3.12 3.71
N ALA A 200 11.38 4.20 3.46
CA ALA A 200 11.17 5.26 4.45
C ALA A 200 10.26 4.82 5.60
N SER A 201 9.27 3.94 5.35
CA SER A 201 8.42 3.38 6.39
C SER A 201 9.18 2.35 7.24
N GLU A 202 10.03 1.52 6.62
CA GLU A 202 10.88 0.53 7.30
C GLU A 202 11.94 1.14 8.22
N ALA A 203 12.26 2.43 8.09
CA ALA A 203 13.10 3.18 9.03
C ALA A 203 12.40 3.46 10.38
N ARG A 204 11.74 2.44 10.93
CA ARG A 204 10.75 2.44 12.03
C ARG A 204 11.27 3.00 13.33
N ALA A 205 12.46 2.60 13.77
CA ALA A 205 13.03 3.08 15.04
C ALA A 205 13.14 4.62 15.09
N GLY A 206 13.27 5.27 13.94
CA GLY A 206 13.31 6.72 13.81
C GLY A 206 11.95 7.40 13.96
N LYS A 207 10.82 6.68 13.82
CA LYS A 207 9.45 7.21 13.89
C LYS A 207 8.98 7.47 15.32
N MET A 208 9.56 6.77 16.31
CA MET A 208 9.20 6.94 17.71
C MET A 208 9.92 8.12 18.38
N HIS A 209 9.28 9.29 18.32
CA HIS A 209 9.77 10.51 18.96
C HIS A 209 9.23 10.66 20.39
N THR A 210 9.96 10.11 21.36
CA THR A 210 9.69 10.32 22.80
C THR A 210 11.00 10.45 23.61
N SER A 211 10.97 11.23 24.68
CA SER A 211 12.05 11.36 25.66
C SER A 211 11.99 10.31 26.76
N GLY A 212 10.86 9.61 26.92
CA GLY A 212 10.65 8.66 28.02
C GLY A 212 11.14 7.23 27.74
N LEU A 213 11.53 6.92 26.50
CA LEU A 213 12.18 5.64 26.15
C LEU A 213 13.62 5.87 25.73
N SER A 214 14.50 4.94 26.13
CA SER A 214 15.88 4.96 25.64
C SER A 214 15.93 4.62 24.15
N ALA A 215 17.05 4.94 23.48
CA ALA A 215 17.24 4.54 22.08
C ALA A 215 17.20 3.01 21.91
N ALA A 216 17.67 2.26 22.90
CA ALA A 216 17.63 0.80 22.92
C ALA A 216 16.19 0.26 22.98
N ASP A 217 15.32 0.89 23.78
CA ASP A 217 13.92 0.46 23.90
C ASP A 217 13.16 0.69 22.60
N LYS A 218 13.32 1.88 21.99
CA LYS A 218 12.69 2.21 20.70
C LYS A 218 13.10 1.24 19.59
N LEU A 219 14.37 0.90 19.57
CA LEU A 219 14.95 -0.03 18.62
C LEU A 219 14.39 -1.44 18.80
N ALA A 220 14.37 -1.94 20.05
CA ALA A 220 13.82 -3.26 20.35
C ALA A 220 12.32 -3.34 20.03
N LEU A 221 11.56 -2.27 20.25
CA LEU A 221 10.15 -2.18 19.87
C LEU A 221 9.96 -2.24 18.35
N ALA A 222 10.73 -1.46 17.60
CA ALA A 222 10.65 -1.40 16.14
C ALA A 222 11.05 -2.71 15.44
N ASP A 223 11.91 -3.50 16.06
CA ASP A 223 12.40 -4.81 15.57
C ASP A 223 11.50 -5.99 16.02
N THR A 224 10.47 -5.75 16.83
CA THR A 224 9.61 -6.83 17.33
C THR A 224 8.58 -7.27 16.26
N ALA A 225 8.61 -8.56 15.93
CA ALA A 225 7.65 -9.21 15.03
C ALA A 225 6.95 -10.40 15.70
N GLY A 226 5.92 -10.92 15.03
CA GLY A 226 5.28 -12.19 15.37
C GLY A 226 6.28 -13.36 15.33
N PRO A 227 6.05 -14.45 16.11
CA PRO A 227 6.92 -15.62 16.12
C PRO A 227 6.94 -16.43 14.82
N ASP A 228 5.89 -16.33 13.98
CA ASP A 228 5.75 -17.10 12.74
C ASP A 228 5.87 -16.20 11.49
N GLY A 229 6.41 -16.76 10.40
CA GLY A 229 6.56 -16.09 9.10
C GLY A 229 7.76 -15.15 9.00
N PRO A 230 7.92 -14.45 7.85
CA PRO A 230 8.97 -13.46 7.67
C PRO A 230 8.74 -12.27 8.63
N ALA A 231 9.79 -11.84 9.33
CA ALA A 231 9.68 -10.79 10.34
C ALA A 231 9.23 -9.46 9.72
N GLU A 232 9.76 -9.13 8.55
CA GLU A 232 9.46 -7.93 7.75
C GLU A 232 8.01 -7.83 7.26
N MET A 233 7.28 -8.96 7.24
CA MET A 233 5.87 -9.01 6.85
C MET A 233 4.92 -9.22 8.04
N ASN A 234 5.47 -9.45 9.24
CA ASN A 234 4.71 -9.78 10.46
C ASN A 234 5.13 -8.88 11.64
N GLU A 235 5.48 -7.64 11.35
CA GLU A 235 5.79 -6.63 12.37
C GLU A 235 4.59 -6.33 13.25
N LEU A 236 4.84 -6.18 14.55
CA LEU A 236 3.75 -5.88 15.48
C LEU A 236 3.42 -4.38 15.52
N LEU A 237 4.42 -3.52 15.31
CA LEU A 237 4.31 -2.07 15.36
C LEU A 237 4.66 -1.47 13.99
N SER A 238 3.66 -0.87 13.35
CA SER A 238 3.86 -0.10 12.12
C SER A 238 4.60 1.21 12.38
N ALA A 239 5.04 1.88 11.30
CA ALA A 239 5.62 3.22 11.38
C ALA A 239 4.66 4.22 12.05
N ASN A 240 3.36 4.13 11.73
CA ASN A 240 2.33 4.98 12.33
C ASN A 240 2.11 4.65 13.82
N ASP A 241 2.15 3.36 14.21
CA ASP A 241 2.02 2.97 15.61
C ASP A 241 3.14 3.56 16.48
N LEU A 242 4.37 3.49 15.97
CA LEU A 242 5.56 4.01 16.64
C LEU A 242 5.51 5.54 16.80
N GLU A 243 5.08 6.25 15.76
CA GLU A 243 4.91 7.70 15.81
C GLU A 243 3.81 8.10 16.80
N ARG A 244 2.62 7.53 16.67
CA ARG A 244 1.46 7.86 17.50
C ARG A 244 1.71 7.54 18.96
N SER A 245 2.24 6.35 19.27
CA SER A 245 2.59 5.99 20.65
C SER A 245 3.60 6.96 21.26
N GLY A 246 4.60 7.42 20.50
CA GLY A 246 5.52 8.47 20.91
C GLY A 246 4.81 9.79 21.23
N GLN A 247 3.89 10.23 20.37
CA GLN A 247 3.09 11.44 20.60
C GLN A 247 2.18 11.33 21.84
N TYR A 248 1.54 10.18 22.08
CA TYR A 248 0.75 9.93 23.28
C TYR A 248 1.62 9.96 24.53
N MET A 249 2.78 9.32 24.48
CA MET A 249 3.77 9.28 25.54
C MET A 249 4.26 10.68 25.96
N GLU A 250 4.48 11.59 25.03
CA GLU A 250 4.88 12.98 25.34
C GLU A 250 3.76 13.82 25.94
N LYS A 251 2.49 13.44 25.71
CA LYS A 251 1.31 14.10 26.30
C LYS A 251 1.00 13.61 27.71
N MET A 252 1.58 12.49 28.14
CA MET A 252 1.33 11.92 29.48
C MET A 252 1.90 12.81 30.59
N CYS A 253 1.20 12.86 31.72
CA CYS A 253 1.79 13.45 32.92
C CYS A 253 2.88 12.52 33.49
N ALA A 254 3.77 13.05 34.34
CA ALA A 254 4.89 12.28 34.89
C ALA A 254 4.45 11.01 35.65
N ARG A 255 3.27 11.03 36.28
CA ARG A 255 2.70 9.88 36.98
C ARG A 255 2.29 8.78 35.99
N ASP A 256 1.53 9.15 34.96
CA ASP A 256 1.03 8.24 33.95
C ASP A 256 2.18 7.66 33.15
N ARG A 257 3.17 8.50 32.82
CA ARG A 257 4.42 8.08 32.19
C ARG A 257 5.14 7.02 33.01
N ALA A 258 5.38 7.27 34.29
CA ALA A 258 6.06 6.31 35.16
C ALA A 258 5.28 4.99 35.31
N ALA A 259 3.94 5.05 35.31
CA ALA A 259 3.10 3.87 35.33
C ALA A 259 3.19 3.07 34.01
N PHE A 260 3.17 3.75 32.86
CA PHE A 260 3.36 3.11 31.57
C PHE A 260 4.76 2.48 31.43
N ASP A 261 5.81 3.19 31.82
CA ASP A 261 7.19 2.69 31.81
C ASP A 261 7.33 1.43 32.68
N LYS A 262 6.64 1.40 33.81
CA LYS A 262 6.60 0.21 34.66
C LYS A 262 5.90 -0.96 33.96
N MET A 263 4.80 -0.75 33.25
CA MET A 263 4.13 -1.81 32.49
C MET A 263 5.03 -2.41 31.40
N LEU A 264 5.78 -1.55 30.68
CA LEU A 264 6.75 -2.00 29.69
C LEU A 264 7.91 -2.78 30.33
N ALA A 265 8.40 -2.34 31.49
CA ALA A 265 9.47 -3.03 32.21
C ALA A 265 9.02 -4.36 32.83
N ASP A 266 7.75 -4.46 33.26
CA ASP A 266 7.21 -5.66 33.88
C ASP A 266 6.83 -6.74 32.84
N SER A 267 6.69 -6.37 31.56
CA SER A 267 6.34 -7.25 30.43
C SER A 267 7.24 -8.50 30.36
N LYS A 268 6.67 -9.67 29.99
CA LYS A 268 7.41 -10.95 29.99
C LYS A 268 8.05 -11.31 28.66
N SER A 269 7.68 -10.63 27.57
CA SER A 269 8.26 -10.80 26.25
C SER A 269 8.33 -9.47 25.49
N PRO A 270 9.21 -9.34 24.47
CA PRO A 270 9.19 -8.20 23.55
C PRO A 270 7.82 -8.00 22.88
N GLN A 271 7.13 -9.09 22.53
CA GLN A 271 5.80 -9.06 21.92
C GLN A 271 4.75 -8.47 22.86
N GLU A 272 4.70 -8.90 24.12
CA GLU A 272 3.80 -8.33 25.13
C GLU A 272 3.99 -6.82 25.21
N ARG A 273 5.26 -6.39 25.30
CA ARG A 273 5.63 -4.97 25.35
C ARG A 273 5.19 -4.21 24.09
N ALA A 274 5.35 -4.81 22.90
CA ALA A 274 4.92 -4.21 21.64
C ALA A 274 3.40 -4.04 21.57
N TYR A 275 2.60 -5.02 22.01
CA TYR A 275 1.15 -4.89 22.04
C TYR A 275 0.66 -3.82 23.03
N LEU A 276 1.35 -3.59 24.15
CA LEU A 276 1.04 -2.45 25.04
C LEU A 276 1.26 -1.10 24.35
N VAL A 277 2.35 -0.99 23.59
CA VAL A 277 2.65 0.21 22.78
C VAL A 277 1.63 0.38 21.66
N LYS A 278 1.21 -0.71 21.02
CA LYS A 278 0.17 -0.70 19.98
C LYS A 278 -1.19 -0.29 20.54
N ALA A 279 -1.58 -0.79 21.70
CA ALA A 279 -2.79 -0.36 22.39
C ALA A 279 -2.77 1.15 22.69
N LEU A 280 -1.62 1.69 23.12
CA LEU A 280 -1.46 3.13 23.29
C LEU A 280 -1.59 3.88 21.95
N ALA A 281 -0.98 3.38 20.87
CA ALA A 281 -1.07 3.97 19.53
C ALA A 281 -2.50 3.96 18.95
N ALA A 282 -3.28 2.92 19.27
CA ALA A 282 -4.69 2.79 18.94
C ALA A 282 -5.58 3.80 19.70
N GLY A 283 -5.00 4.61 20.60
CA GLY A 283 -5.67 5.74 21.25
C GLY A 283 -6.29 5.44 22.62
N TYR A 284 -6.02 4.26 23.19
CA TYR A 284 -6.48 3.91 24.52
C TYR A 284 -5.78 4.72 25.61
N ASP A 285 -6.54 5.07 26.65
CA ASP A 285 -5.98 5.69 27.84
C ASP A 285 -5.19 4.67 28.69
N LEU A 286 -4.45 5.18 29.67
CA LEU A 286 -3.59 4.34 30.50
C LEU A 286 -4.35 3.30 31.32
N ASN A 287 -5.60 3.58 31.72
CA ASN A 287 -6.40 2.63 32.49
C ASN A 287 -6.78 1.43 31.62
N ALA A 288 -7.27 1.70 30.41
CA ALA A 288 -7.59 0.64 29.44
C ALA A 288 -6.34 -0.17 29.06
N VAL A 289 -5.21 0.49 28.84
CA VAL A 289 -3.93 -0.20 28.58
C VAL A 289 -3.48 -1.06 29.76
N SER A 290 -3.69 -0.60 31.00
CA SER A 290 -3.40 -1.36 32.22
C SER A 290 -4.31 -2.58 32.38
N GLU A 291 -5.59 -2.46 32.06
CA GLU A 291 -6.53 -3.59 32.04
C GLU A 291 -6.14 -4.61 30.96
N PHE A 292 -5.80 -4.12 29.77
CA PHE A 292 -5.32 -4.94 28.66
C PHE A 292 -4.03 -5.68 29.03
N GLN A 293 -3.05 -5.00 29.65
CA GLN A 293 -1.84 -5.62 30.19
C GLN A 293 -2.20 -6.80 31.10
N GLY A 294 -3.12 -6.60 32.04
CA GLY A 294 -3.56 -7.65 32.97
C GLY A 294 -4.08 -8.92 32.26
N LYS A 295 -4.71 -8.77 31.09
CA LYS A 295 -5.23 -9.89 30.29
C LYS A 295 -4.13 -10.64 29.54
N ILE A 296 -3.13 -9.93 29.04
CA ILE A 296 -2.06 -10.50 28.18
C ILE A 296 -0.78 -10.87 28.94
N HIS A 297 -0.67 -10.49 30.21
CA HIS A 297 0.57 -10.60 30.97
C HIS A 297 1.12 -12.04 31.04
N GLY A 298 2.35 -12.23 30.59
CA GLY A 298 3.02 -13.54 30.67
C GLY A 298 2.49 -14.60 29.71
N LYS A 299 1.63 -14.22 28.76
CA LYS A 299 1.23 -15.09 27.66
C LYS A 299 2.40 -15.32 26.70
N ASP A 300 2.46 -16.51 26.11
CA ASP A 300 3.52 -16.82 25.16
C ASP A 300 3.31 -16.09 23.82
N PRO A 301 4.37 -15.87 23.04
CA PRO A 301 4.28 -15.14 21.76
C PRO A 301 3.26 -15.72 20.77
N ALA A 302 3.06 -17.03 20.72
CA ALA A 302 2.10 -17.65 19.79
C ALA A 302 0.66 -17.41 20.24
N TRP A 303 0.39 -17.45 21.56
CA TRP A 303 -0.89 -17.02 22.10
C TRP A 303 -1.17 -15.56 21.78
N LEU A 304 -0.19 -14.68 21.95
CA LEU A 304 -0.32 -13.24 21.65
C LEU A 304 -0.65 -13.00 20.18
N GLN A 305 0.13 -13.58 19.25
CA GLN A 305 -0.13 -13.43 17.81
C GLN A 305 -1.53 -13.91 17.44
N ARG A 306 -1.92 -15.11 17.87
CA ARG A 306 -3.22 -15.69 17.55
C ARG A 306 -4.42 -14.86 18.04
N HIS A 307 -4.29 -14.17 19.18
CA HIS A 307 -5.39 -13.37 19.74
C HIS A 307 -5.39 -11.91 19.27
N LEU A 308 -4.22 -11.35 18.97
CA LEU A 308 -4.02 -9.92 18.83
C LEU A 308 -3.61 -9.51 17.41
N THR A 309 -3.41 -10.48 16.51
CA THR A 309 -2.97 -10.26 15.13
C THR A 309 -3.80 -11.14 14.21
N PRO A 310 -4.96 -10.64 13.75
CA PRO A 310 -5.93 -11.42 12.99
C PRO A 310 -5.40 -11.86 11.62
N VAL A 311 -4.45 -11.09 11.08
CA VAL A 311 -3.86 -11.33 9.77
C VAL A 311 -2.36 -11.48 9.89
N THR A 312 -1.84 -12.56 9.33
CA THR A 312 -0.41 -12.88 9.30
C THR A 312 -0.02 -13.32 7.89
N THR A 313 1.25 -13.15 7.55
CA THR A 313 1.77 -13.44 6.20
C THR A 313 2.67 -14.66 6.25
N ALA A 314 2.33 -15.70 5.47
CA ALA A 314 3.15 -16.89 5.34
C ALA A 314 4.41 -16.61 4.49
N ALA A 315 5.46 -17.42 4.69
CA ALA A 315 6.75 -17.22 4.01
C ALA A 315 6.69 -17.51 2.50
N ASP A 316 5.78 -18.38 2.08
CA ASP A 316 5.50 -18.79 0.70
C ASP A 316 4.32 -18.02 0.08
N SER A 317 3.73 -17.06 0.79
CA SER A 317 2.52 -16.34 0.36
C SER A 317 2.64 -15.60 -0.98
N MET A 318 3.85 -15.29 -1.44
CA MET A 318 4.10 -14.64 -2.74
C MET A 318 4.44 -15.62 -3.88
N ASP A 319 4.54 -16.92 -3.61
CA ASP A 319 4.82 -17.92 -4.64
C ASP A 319 3.69 -17.97 -5.69
N ASN A 320 4.05 -18.13 -6.96
CA ASN A 320 3.04 -18.24 -8.01
C ASN A 320 2.56 -19.68 -8.16
N GLU A 321 1.40 -19.99 -7.58
CA GLU A 321 0.75 -21.30 -7.68
C GLU A 321 -0.32 -21.38 -8.80
N GLY A 322 -0.36 -20.38 -9.67
CA GLY A 322 -1.36 -20.27 -10.72
C GLY A 322 -2.75 -19.89 -10.19
N ARG A 323 -3.77 -20.19 -11.00
CA ARG A 323 -5.15 -19.72 -10.77
C ARG A 323 -6.15 -20.87 -10.71
N ALA A 324 -7.16 -20.70 -9.87
CA ALA A 324 -8.35 -21.52 -9.82
C ALA A 324 -9.28 -21.23 -11.01
N LYS A 325 -10.26 -22.11 -11.24
CA LYS A 325 -11.22 -21.98 -12.37
C LYS A 325 -12.12 -20.76 -12.25
N ASP A 326 -12.36 -20.30 -11.03
CA ASP A 326 -13.17 -19.13 -10.72
C ASP A 326 -12.35 -17.82 -10.75
N GLY A 327 -11.11 -17.87 -11.23
CA GLY A 327 -10.26 -16.69 -11.45
C GLY A 327 -9.31 -16.39 -10.30
N ARG A 328 -9.56 -16.91 -9.11
CA ARG A 328 -8.74 -16.65 -7.93
C ARG A 328 -7.32 -17.17 -8.09
N ASN A 329 -6.37 -16.54 -7.42
CA ASN A 329 -5.05 -17.16 -7.24
C ASN A 329 -5.21 -18.43 -6.38
N ASN A 330 -4.39 -19.43 -6.64
CA ASN A 330 -4.32 -20.63 -5.79
C ASN A 330 -3.51 -20.36 -4.51
N ASN A 331 -2.51 -19.47 -4.60
CA ASN A 331 -1.73 -19.08 -3.43
C ASN A 331 -2.52 -18.06 -2.60
N THR A 332 -3.18 -18.56 -1.56
CA THR A 332 -3.98 -17.77 -0.63
C THR A 332 -3.71 -18.27 0.78
N ASP A 333 -3.47 -17.35 1.72
CA ASP A 333 -3.32 -17.71 3.14
C ASP A 333 -4.65 -17.59 3.86
N ASP A 334 -5.07 -18.66 4.53
CA ASP A 334 -6.24 -18.64 5.40
C ASP A 334 -5.94 -17.90 6.71
N GLN A 335 -6.81 -16.96 7.08
CA GLN A 335 -6.70 -16.19 8.31
C GLN A 335 -7.73 -16.69 9.32
N ALA A 336 -7.26 -17.31 10.41
CA ALA A 336 -8.14 -18.02 11.34
C ALA A 336 -7.70 -17.92 12.80
N PHE A 337 -8.69 -17.90 13.69
CA PHE A 337 -8.53 -18.07 15.13
C PHE A 337 -8.97 -19.50 15.52
N ASN A 338 -8.01 -20.33 15.97
CA ASN A 338 -8.27 -21.73 16.37
C ASN A 338 -9.07 -22.54 15.32
N GLY A 339 -8.82 -22.28 14.03
CA GLY A 339 -9.48 -22.94 12.90
C GLY A 339 -10.77 -22.27 12.43
N GLU A 340 -11.33 -21.32 13.19
CA GLU A 340 -12.45 -20.49 12.72
C GLU A 340 -11.91 -19.29 11.95
N ARG A 341 -12.38 -19.11 10.71
CA ARG A 341 -11.88 -18.06 9.82
C ARG A 341 -12.37 -16.68 10.25
N TRP A 342 -11.57 -15.67 10.00
CA TRP A 342 -12.01 -14.28 9.97
C TRP A 342 -12.86 -14.03 8.72
N SER A 343 -14.03 -14.67 8.63
CA SER A 343 -14.89 -14.60 7.45
C SER A 343 -16.18 -13.83 7.72
N GLN A 344 -16.74 -13.25 6.66
CA GLN A 344 -18.05 -12.63 6.66
C GLN A 344 -19.17 -13.65 6.82
N ASP A 345 -20.23 -13.26 7.50
CA ASP A 345 -21.51 -13.95 7.50
C ASP A 345 -22.50 -13.23 6.57
N GLY A 346 -23.11 -13.95 5.62
CA GLY A 346 -24.04 -13.35 4.65
C GLY A 346 -23.39 -12.30 3.75
N ASN A 347 -24.17 -11.33 3.24
CA ASN A 347 -23.68 -10.26 2.35
C ASN A 347 -23.08 -9.08 3.17
N THR A 348 -22.17 -9.37 4.11
CA THR A 348 -21.55 -8.36 5.00
C THR A 348 -20.10 -8.02 4.63
N CYS A 349 -19.72 -8.08 3.34
CA CYS A 349 -18.33 -7.85 2.91
C CYS A 349 -17.75 -6.51 3.38
N VAL A 350 -18.54 -5.43 3.40
CA VAL A 350 -18.13 -4.12 3.93
C VAL A 350 -17.92 -4.17 5.45
N PRO A 351 -18.94 -4.50 6.28
CA PRO A 351 -18.75 -4.64 7.74
C PRO A 351 -17.60 -5.57 8.12
N SER A 352 -17.49 -6.74 7.49
CA SER A 352 -16.47 -7.74 7.80
C SER A 352 -15.06 -7.25 7.48
N SER A 353 -14.87 -6.58 6.34
CA SER A 353 -13.61 -5.92 6.01
C SER A 353 -13.26 -4.86 7.06
N THR A 354 -14.22 -4.00 7.44
CA THR A 354 -14.01 -2.93 8.42
C THR A 354 -13.66 -3.46 9.82
N VAL A 355 -14.40 -4.46 10.32
CA VAL A 355 -14.12 -5.12 11.61
C VAL A 355 -12.72 -5.72 11.63
N SER A 356 -12.34 -6.41 10.55
CA SER A 356 -11.02 -7.03 10.44
C SER A 356 -9.91 -5.97 10.37
N ALA A 357 -10.13 -4.86 9.66
CA ALA A 357 -9.21 -3.74 9.59
C ALA A 357 -9.01 -3.05 10.94
N ARG A 358 -10.08 -2.83 11.70
CA ARG A 358 -9.98 -2.36 13.08
C ARG A 358 -9.16 -3.32 13.93
N ALA A 359 -9.44 -4.62 13.88
CA ALA A 359 -8.70 -5.62 14.65
C ALA A 359 -7.20 -5.71 14.29
N MET A 360 -6.80 -5.36 13.05
CA MET A 360 -5.38 -5.29 12.67
C MET A 360 -4.62 -4.14 13.35
N VAL A 361 -5.30 -3.02 13.60
CA VAL A 361 -4.69 -1.80 14.18
C VAL A 361 -4.98 -1.63 15.67
N ASP A 362 -5.96 -2.36 16.21
CA ASP A 362 -6.42 -2.31 17.59
C ASP A 362 -6.33 -3.68 18.28
N PRO A 363 -5.25 -3.95 19.05
CA PRO A 363 -5.08 -5.23 19.72
C PRO A 363 -6.04 -5.43 20.89
N VAL A 364 -6.62 -4.36 21.45
CA VAL A 364 -7.62 -4.48 22.53
C VAL A 364 -8.92 -5.02 21.93
N TYR A 365 -9.36 -4.45 20.80
CA TYR A 365 -10.53 -4.93 20.08
C TYR A 365 -10.35 -6.35 19.51
N ALA A 366 -9.16 -6.66 18.98
CA ALA A 366 -8.84 -8.04 18.56
C ALA A 366 -8.97 -9.04 19.71
N LEU A 367 -8.52 -8.68 20.92
CA LEU A 367 -8.68 -9.52 22.11
C LEU A 367 -10.14 -9.65 22.56
N GLU A 368 -10.95 -8.61 22.41
CA GLU A 368 -12.38 -8.68 22.75
C GLU A 368 -13.12 -9.69 21.85
N LEU A 369 -12.76 -9.74 20.56
CA LEU A 369 -13.31 -10.71 19.61
C LEU A 369 -12.83 -12.14 19.91
N THR A 370 -11.52 -12.34 20.06
CA THR A 370 -10.92 -13.67 20.21
C THR A 370 -11.07 -14.21 21.64
N GLY A 371 -10.67 -13.39 22.63
CA GLY A 371 -10.60 -13.72 24.06
C GLY A 371 -11.84 -13.37 24.88
N GLY A 372 -12.82 -12.68 24.30
CA GLY A 372 -14.03 -12.22 25.00
C GLY A 372 -13.76 -11.15 26.06
N PRO A 373 -14.77 -10.77 26.86
CA PRO A 373 -14.63 -9.74 27.90
C PRO A 373 -13.53 -10.04 28.93
N SER A 374 -13.30 -11.33 29.21
CA SER A 374 -12.25 -11.78 30.12
C SER A 374 -10.84 -11.76 29.49
N GLY A 375 -10.75 -11.81 28.16
CA GLY A 375 -9.50 -11.99 27.42
C GLY A 375 -8.87 -13.37 27.58
N GLN A 376 -9.62 -14.37 28.06
CA GLN A 376 -9.12 -15.72 28.36
C GLN A 376 -9.87 -16.82 27.61
N GLU A 377 -10.90 -16.49 26.83
CA GLU A 377 -11.66 -17.48 26.07
C GLU A 377 -10.88 -17.90 24.82
N ASP A 378 -10.76 -19.20 24.57
CA ASP A 378 -10.09 -19.75 23.37
C ASP A 378 -11.08 -20.49 22.45
N ASP A 379 -12.38 -20.35 22.68
CA ASP A 379 -13.43 -21.09 21.97
C ASP A 379 -13.72 -20.50 20.58
N PRO A 380 -13.49 -21.25 19.48
CA PRO A 380 -13.75 -20.76 18.13
C PRO A 380 -15.22 -20.44 17.87
N GLU A 381 -16.18 -21.13 18.51
CA GLU A 381 -17.61 -20.85 18.35
C GLU A 381 -17.99 -19.51 18.99
N ALA A 382 -17.51 -19.25 20.21
CA ALA A 382 -17.67 -17.95 20.86
C ALA A 382 -17.01 -16.80 20.08
N PHE A 383 -15.85 -17.03 19.47
CA PHE A 383 -15.23 -16.06 18.56
C PHE A 383 -16.12 -15.79 17.34
N ARG A 384 -16.64 -16.84 16.69
CA ARG A 384 -17.55 -16.72 15.55
C ARG A 384 -18.78 -15.89 15.89
N ASP A 385 -19.42 -16.18 17.01
CA ASP A 385 -20.62 -15.46 17.46
C ASP A 385 -20.33 -13.96 17.70
N ARG A 386 -19.18 -13.64 18.32
CA ARG A 386 -18.73 -12.26 18.53
C ARG A 386 -18.41 -11.55 17.22
N LEU A 387 -17.70 -12.23 16.31
CA LEU A 387 -17.36 -11.68 15.00
C LEU A 387 -18.63 -11.39 14.19
N GLY A 388 -19.58 -12.33 14.12
CA GLY A 388 -20.86 -12.14 13.45
C GLY A 388 -21.71 -11.02 14.07
N ALA A 389 -21.73 -10.92 15.41
CA ALA A 389 -22.42 -9.84 16.11
C ALA A 389 -21.81 -8.46 15.80
N GLU A 390 -20.48 -8.35 15.75
CA GLU A 390 -19.80 -7.11 15.38
C GLU A 390 -20.00 -6.75 13.91
N GLN A 391 -19.97 -7.72 13.00
CA GLN A 391 -20.33 -7.51 11.59
C GLN A 391 -21.76 -6.97 11.47
N GLN A 392 -22.69 -7.52 12.23
CA GLN A 392 -24.08 -7.07 12.24
C GLN A 392 -24.26 -5.66 12.84
N ARG A 393 -23.52 -5.34 13.91
CA ARG A 393 -23.50 -3.99 14.51
C ARG A 393 -23.00 -2.97 13.50
N VAL A 394 -21.83 -3.22 12.91
CA VAL A 394 -21.23 -2.31 11.91
C VAL A 394 -22.13 -2.18 10.68
N HIS A 395 -22.79 -3.26 10.26
CA HIS A 395 -23.79 -3.22 9.21
C HIS A 395 -24.94 -2.25 9.53
N ASP A 396 -25.50 -2.33 10.74
CA ASP A 396 -26.60 -1.45 11.17
C ASP A 396 -26.17 0.01 11.30
N GLU A 397 -24.94 0.26 11.74
CA GLU A 397 -24.43 1.62 11.92
C GLU A 397 -24.06 2.32 10.61
N GLY A 398 -23.73 1.55 9.58
CA GLY A 398 -23.54 2.06 8.22
C GLY A 398 -24.82 2.08 7.38
N ASP A 399 -25.99 1.97 8.01
CA ASP A 399 -27.30 1.93 7.35
C ASP A 399 -27.38 0.87 6.22
N GLY A 400 -26.79 -0.31 6.45
CA GLY A 400 -26.76 -1.40 5.48
C GLY A 400 -28.16 -1.95 5.14
N ASN A 401 -28.30 -2.49 3.93
CA ASN A 401 -29.57 -3.01 3.42
C ASN A 401 -29.90 -4.38 4.00
N TYR A 402 -31.19 -4.72 4.02
CA TYR A 402 -31.66 -6.02 4.48
C TYR A 402 -32.60 -6.64 3.46
N ASP A 403 -32.32 -7.91 3.17
CA ASP A 403 -33.28 -8.80 2.53
C ASP A 403 -34.19 -9.46 3.58
N TYR A 404 -35.41 -9.76 3.17
CA TYR A 404 -36.46 -10.30 4.04
C TYR A 404 -36.99 -11.62 3.51
N ASP A 405 -36.71 -12.69 4.25
CA ASP A 405 -37.37 -13.98 4.08
C ASP A 405 -38.66 -14.02 4.92
N PHE A 406 -39.77 -14.24 4.22
CA PHE A 406 -41.10 -14.28 4.83
C PHE A 406 -41.20 -15.48 5.81
N PRO A 407 -41.71 -15.32 7.06
CA PRO A 407 -42.37 -14.15 7.63
C PRO A 407 -41.57 -13.35 8.69
N PHE A 408 -40.35 -13.75 9.10
CA PHE A 408 -39.68 -13.12 10.27
C PHE A 408 -38.15 -13.07 10.23
N SER A 409 -37.50 -13.46 9.13
CA SER A 409 -36.04 -13.45 9.07
C SER A 409 -35.56 -12.34 8.13
N ARG A 410 -34.66 -11.50 8.64
CA ARG A 410 -33.93 -10.51 7.83
C ARG A 410 -32.46 -10.92 7.75
N HIS A 411 -31.83 -10.66 6.63
CA HIS A 411 -30.42 -10.98 6.41
C HIS A 411 -29.74 -9.74 5.81
N PRO A 412 -28.50 -9.42 6.20
CA PRO A 412 -27.74 -8.36 5.55
C PRO A 412 -27.69 -8.54 4.03
N ASP A 413 -27.90 -7.46 3.29
CA ASP A 413 -27.85 -7.41 1.82
C ASP A 413 -26.98 -6.25 1.31
N GLY A 414 -25.74 -6.20 1.79
CA GLY A 414 -24.76 -5.21 1.34
C GLY A 414 -24.93 -3.81 1.94
N MET A 415 -23.98 -2.95 1.59
CA MET A 415 -23.84 -1.59 2.08
C MET A 415 -23.28 -0.73 0.95
N ASP A 416 -23.80 0.49 0.80
CA ASP A 416 -23.30 1.41 -0.23
C ASP A 416 -22.00 2.11 0.19
N ASN A 417 -21.48 2.98 -0.68
CA ASN A 417 -20.22 3.68 -0.41
C ASN A 417 -20.35 4.73 0.71
N ASP A 418 -21.53 5.33 0.92
CA ASP A 418 -21.75 6.33 1.96
C ASP A 418 -21.76 5.66 3.35
N GLY A 419 -22.48 4.54 3.46
CA GLY A 419 -22.44 3.65 4.61
C GLY A 419 -21.04 3.12 4.88
N LYS A 420 -20.33 2.65 3.83
CA LYS A 420 -18.92 2.21 3.93
C LYS A 420 -18.02 3.31 4.49
N THR A 421 -18.12 4.53 3.96
CA THR A 421 -17.30 5.67 4.40
C THR A 421 -17.58 5.97 5.87
N THR A 422 -18.86 6.00 6.26
CA THR A 422 -19.30 6.23 7.64
C THR A 422 -18.69 5.21 8.61
N VAL A 423 -18.74 3.92 8.28
CA VAL A 423 -18.21 2.88 9.19
C VAL A 423 -16.69 2.80 9.19
N VAL A 424 -16.03 3.03 8.05
CA VAL A 424 -14.56 3.10 7.99
C VAL A 424 -14.08 4.24 8.87
N ASP A 425 -14.69 5.43 8.76
CA ASP A 425 -14.29 6.57 9.56
C ASP A 425 -14.56 6.40 11.05
N LYS A 426 -15.65 5.72 11.38
CA LYS A 426 -16.01 5.45 12.77
C LYS A 426 -15.12 4.39 13.41
N GLU A 427 -14.81 3.31 12.69
CA GLU A 427 -14.20 2.11 13.25
C GLU A 427 -12.68 2.05 13.04
N ILE A 428 -12.11 2.74 12.05
CA ILE A 428 -10.67 2.64 11.73
C ILE A 428 -9.95 3.95 12.08
N SER A 429 -10.50 5.10 11.69
CA SER A 429 -9.86 6.41 11.85
C SER A 429 -9.41 6.76 13.27
N PRO A 430 -10.15 6.45 14.35
CA PRO A 430 -9.69 6.72 15.72
C PRO A 430 -8.38 6.01 16.06
N HIS A 431 -8.18 4.82 15.49
CA HIS A 431 -7.08 3.93 15.82
C HIS A 431 -5.87 4.15 14.89
N THR A 432 -6.09 4.55 13.63
CA THR A 432 -5.01 4.90 12.70
C THR A 432 -4.63 6.38 12.75
N GLY A 433 -5.51 7.27 13.21
CA GLY A 433 -5.27 8.71 13.25
C GLY A 433 -5.48 9.45 11.94
N ALA A 434 -6.08 8.82 10.94
CA ALA A 434 -6.36 9.42 9.64
C ALA A 434 -7.83 9.17 9.31
N SER A 435 -8.53 10.18 8.77
CA SER A 435 -9.85 9.98 8.15
C SER A 435 -9.70 9.28 6.80
N TYR A 436 -10.77 8.71 6.26
CA TYR A 436 -10.72 8.00 4.99
C TYR A 436 -11.63 8.62 3.94
N ASP A 437 -11.03 9.11 2.85
CA ASP A 437 -11.75 9.72 1.75
C ASP A 437 -12.04 8.71 0.64
N PHE A 438 -13.28 8.69 0.17
CA PHE A 438 -13.69 7.91 -0.98
C PHE A 438 -13.11 8.48 -2.28
N GLN A 439 -12.47 7.62 -3.07
CA GLN A 439 -12.01 7.93 -4.42
C GLN A 439 -12.46 6.87 -5.41
N GLU A 440 -13.04 7.31 -6.51
CA GLU A 440 -13.48 6.43 -7.59
C GLU A 440 -12.31 6.12 -8.55
N THR A 441 -12.17 4.86 -8.92
CA THR A 441 -11.01 4.33 -9.67
C THR A 441 -11.43 3.47 -10.86
N ARG A 442 -12.49 3.89 -11.57
CA ARG A 442 -13.07 3.12 -12.70
C ARG A 442 -12.19 3.00 -13.94
N SER A 443 -11.14 3.82 -14.07
CA SER A 443 -10.20 3.75 -15.20
C SER A 443 -8.83 3.26 -14.75
N ALA A 444 -8.07 2.67 -15.68
CA ALA A 444 -6.70 2.27 -15.41
C ALA A 444 -5.81 3.45 -14.98
N ASP A 445 -6.05 4.63 -15.53
CA ASP A 445 -5.29 5.84 -15.15
C ASP A 445 -5.66 6.33 -13.75
N ALA A 446 -6.94 6.30 -13.37
CA ALA A 446 -7.34 6.61 -11.99
C ALA A 446 -6.74 5.61 -11.00
N ARG A 447 -6.68 4.31 -11.35
CA ARG A 447 -6.03 3.29 -10.52
C ARG A 447 -4.52 3.49 -10.42
N ARG A 448 -3.85 3.91 -11.50
CA ARG A 448 -2.45 4.31 -11.44
C ARG A 448 -2.27 5.48 -10.50
N ASP A 449 -3.09 6.51 -10.62
CA ASP A 449 -2.95 7.76 -9.86
C ASP A 449 -3.02 7.56 -8.35
N VAL A 450 -3.92 6.69 -7.86
CA VAL A 450 -4.06 6.42 -6.43
C VAL A 450 -2.99 5.48 -5.86
N LEU A 451 -2.29 4.72 -6.71
CA LEU A 451 -1.40 3.63 -6.28
C LEU A 451 -0.31 4.09 -5.29
N PRO A 452 0.42 5.21 -5.52
CA PRO A 452 1.45 5.67 -4.58
C PRO A 452 0.89 6.01 -3.19
N ASP A 453 -0.36 6.47 -3.12
CA ASP A 453 -1.02 6.78 -1.85
C ASP A 453 -1.49 5.51 -1.13
N ILE A 454 -1.96 4.50 -1.89
CA ILE A 454 -2.26 3.16 -1.35
C ILE A 454 -0.99 2.57 -0.73
N GLU A 455 0.08 2.52 -1.51
CA GLU A 455 1.39 1.97 -1.13
C GLU A 455 1.94 2.64 0.12
N LYS A 456 1.97 3.98 0.14
CA LYS A 456 2.39 4.76 1.31
C LYS A 456 1.54 4.41 2.54
N SER A 457 0.22 4.37 2.38
CA SER A 457 -0.72 4.11 3.48
C SER A 457 -0.48 2.74 4.12
N VAL A 458 -0.41 1.68 3.31
CA VAL A 458 -0.19 0.33 3.84
C VAL A 458 1.23 0.14 4.38
N ALA A 459 2.23 0.83 3.82
CA ALA A 459 3.59 0.86 4.38
C ALA A 459 3.64 1.49 5.77
N GLU A 460 2.75 2.45 6.03
CA GLU A 460 2.59 3.10 7.32
C GLU A 460 1.72 2.30 8.30
N GLY A 461 1.10 1.19 7.86
CA GLY A 461 0.20 0.37 8.67
C GLY A 461 -1.24 0.88 8.70
N LYS A 462 -1.67 1.62 7.67
CA LYS A 462 -3.05 2.08 7.47
C LYS A 462 -3.71 1.22 6.39
N PRO A 463 -4.58 0.25 6.74
CA PRO A 463 -5.28 -0.58 5.76
C PRO A 463 -6.12 0.28 4.81
N VAL A 464 -6.15 -0.06 3.53
CA VAL A 464 -6.88 0.71 2.50
C VAL A 464 -8.10 -0.10 2.02
N PRO A 465 -9.33 0.30 2.37
CA PRO A 465 -10.52 -0.35 1.86
C PRO A 465 -10.64 -0.19 0.35
N ILE A 466 -10.95 -1.28 -0.36
CA ILE A 466 -11.18 -1.28 -1.81
C ILE A 466 -12.54 -1.87 -2.15
N GLY A 467 -13.14 -1.38 -3.22
CA GLY A 467 -14.36 -1.92 -3.82
C GLY A 467 -14.04 -2.54 -5.17
N VAL A 468 -14.50 -3.76 -5.39
CA VAL A 468 -14.45 -4.44 -6.68
C VAL A 468 -15.86 -4.73 -7.18
N GLU A 469 -16.04 -4.74 -8.50
CA GLU A 469 -17.33 -5.01 -9.13
C GLU A 469 -17.19 -5.84 -10.40
N GLY A 470 -18.32 -6.35 -10.87
CA GLY A 470 -18.46 -6.91 -12.20
C GLY A 470 -19.93 -7.01 -12.59
N TYR A 471 -20.17 -7.32 -13.85
CA TYR A 471 -21.51 -7.30 -14.45
C TYR A 471 -21.79 -8.67 -15.06
N ASN A 472 -22.98 -9.21 -14.78
CA ASN A 472 -23.41 -10.45 -15.41
C ASN A 472 -23.91 -10.18 -16.85
N LYS A 473 -24.33 -11.24 -17.55
CA LYS A 473 -24.83 -11.16 -18.94
C LYS A 473 -26.10 -10.28 -19.10
N ASP A 474 -26.81 -10.04 -18.01
CA ASP A 474 -28.06 -9.28 -17.94
C ASP A 474 -27.79 -7.83 -17.46
N ASP A 475 -26.51 -7.42 -17.42
CA ASP A 475 -26.02 -6.11 -16.95
C ASP A 475 -26.30 -5.82 -15.47
N GLU A 476 -26.55 -6.86 -14.68
CA GLU A 476 -26.70 -6.73 -13.22
C GLU A 476 -25.33 -6.68 -12.56
N ARG A 477 -25.11 -5.64 -11.77
CA ARG A 477 -23.88 -5.38 -11.04
C ARG A 477 -23.76 -6.28 -9.80
N SER A 478 -22.61 -6.90 -9.61
CA SER A 478 -22.16 -7.51 -8.36
C SER A 478 -21.02 -6.68 -7.78
N GLY A 479 -21.06 -6.40 -6.47
CA GLY A 479 -20.03 -5.65 -5.77
C GLY A 479 -19.47 -6.42 -4.58
N HIS A 480 -18.20 -6.20 -4.25
CA HIS A 480 -17.54 -6.77 -3.09
C HIS A 480 -16.52 -5.81 -2.51
N ALA A 481 -16.36 -5.85 -1.19
CA ALA A 481 -15.38 -5.03 -0.48
C ALA A 481 -14.25 -5.91 0.06
N MET A 482 -13.02 -5.40 -0.08
CA MET A 482 -11.79 -6.03 0.42
C MET A 482 -10.89 -4.94 1.01
N MET A 483 -9.71 -5.31 1.51
CA MET A 483 -8.72 -4.39 2.06
C MET A 483 -7.35 -4.65 1.45
N ILE A 484 -6.63 -3.62 1.04
CA ILE A 484 -5.18 -3.71 0.81
C ILE A 484 -4.50 -3.46 2.15
N ILE A 485 -3.65 -4.37 2.59
CA ILE A 485 -3.10 -4.40 3.95
C ILE A 485 -1.58 -4.38 4.00
N GLY A 486 -0.92 -4.58 2.87
CA GLY A 486 0.53 -4.65 2.78
C GLY A 486 1.02 -4.47 1.35
N GLN A 487 2.32 -4.25 1.22
CA GLN A 487 3.02 -4.17 -0.06
C GLN A 487 4.41 -4.78 0.05
N GLU A 488 4.88 -5.39 -1.04
CA GLU A 488 6.24 -5.88 -1.21
C GLU A 488 6.58 -5.92 -2.70
N GLY A 489 7.67 -5.26 -3.10
CA GLY A 489 8.00 -5.11 -4.52
C GLY A 489 6.84 -4.48 -5.30
N ASP A 490 6.46 -5.09 -6.42
CA ASP A 490 5.34 -4.68 -7.28
C ASP A 490 4.01 -5.39 -6.94
N MET A 491 3.89 -5.88 -5.70
CA MET A 491 2.77 -6.68 -5.23
C MET A 491 2.04 -6.00 -4.06
N LEU A 492 0.72 -6.12 -4.07
CA LEU A 492 -0.19 -5.65 -3.03
C LEU A 492 -0.80 -6.87 -2.33
N GLN A 493 -0.74 -6.90 -1.00
CA GLN A 493 -1.40 -7.92 -0.21
C GLN A 493 -2.85 -7.49 0.05
N VAL A 494 -3.79 -8.31 -0.39
CA VAL A 494 -5.22 -8.06 -0.28
C VAL A 494 -5.83 -9.03 0.72
N TYR A 495 -6.47 -8.51 1.75
CA TYR A 495 -7.37 -9.25 2.61
C TYR A 495 -8.79 -9.26 2.01
N ASN A 496 -9.30 -10.46 1.75
CA ASN A 496 -10.66 -10.69 1.35
C ASN A 496 -11.46 -11.17 2.58
N PRO A 497 -12.61 -10.56 2.92
CA PRO A 497 -13.43 -10.95 4.07
C PRO A 497 -14.04 -12.35 3.95
N TRP A 498 -13.66 -13.18 2.98
CA TRP A 498 -13.81 -14.63 3.05
C TRP A 498 -12.77 -15.30 3.98
N GLY A 499 -11.96 -14.52 4.68
CA GLY A 499 -10.95 -14.97 5.62
C GLY A 499 -9.67 -15.44 4.95
N THR A 500 -9.28 -14.80 3.85
CA THR A 500 -8.03 -15.08 3.14
C THR A 500 -7.25 -13.82 2.83
N THR A 501 -5.93 -13.94 2.77
CA THR A 501 -5.07 -12.96 2.10
C THR A 501 -4.53 -13.51 0.78
N THR A 502 -4.24 -12.61 -0.15
CA THR A 502 -3.71 -12.94 -1.47
C THR A 502 -2.87 -11.80 -1.99
N TRP A 503 -1.76 -12.11 -2.64
CA TRP A 503 -0.95 -11.11 -3.34
C TRP A 503 -1.42 -10.93 -4.78
N VAL A 504 -1.59 -9.67 -5.19
CA VAL A 504 -1.89 -9.28 -6.58
C VAL A 504 -0.85 -8.27 -7.05
N SER A 505 -0.51 -8.29 -8.33
CA SER A 505 0.43 -7.29 -8.85
C SER A 505 -0.24 -5.92 -8.98
N GLU A 506 0.55 -4.85 -8.95
CA GLU A 506 0.08 -3.51 -9.30
C GLU A 506 -0.57 -3.47 -10.69
N ASP A 507 -0.03 -4.23 -11.65
CA ASP A 507 -0.60 -4.34 -12.99
C ASP A 507 -1.98 -5.03 -12.97
N ASP A 508 -2.20 -5.97 -12.06
CA ASP A 508 -3.53 -6.56 -11.86
C ASP A 508 -4.51 -5.54 -11.31
N PHE A 509 -4.11 -4.76 -10.31
CA PHE A 509 -4.93 -3.68 -9.78
C PHE A 509 -5.27 -2.65 -10.86
N VAL A 510 -4.25 -2.11 -11.54
CA VAL A 510 -4.40 -1.07 -12.57
C VAL A 510 -5.30 -1.52 -13.72
N ASN A 511 -5.20 -2.78 -14.15
CA ASN A 511 -5.96 -3.27 -15.30
C ASN A 511 -7.28 -3.96 -14.93
N GLY A 512 -7.76 -3.87 -13.69
CA GLY A 512 -9.05 -4.46 -13.30
C GLY A 512 -9.03 -6.00 -13.34
N ARG A 513 -7.96 -6.61 -12.80
CA ARG A 513 -7.79 -8.07 -12.67
C ARG A 513 -7.77 -8.50 -11.20
N MET A 514 -8.67 -7.90 -10.42
CA MET A 514 -8.83 -8.18 -9.00
C MET A 514 -9.59 -9.48 -8.72
N ASP A 515 -10.09 -10.16 -9.75
CA ASP A 515 -10.63 -11.52 -9.70
C ASP A 515 -9.61 -12.53 -9.12
N LYS A 516 -8.32 -12.20 -9.18
CA LYS A 516 -7.26 -12.93 -8.49
C LYS A 516 -7.39 -12.93 -6.96
N ALA A 517 -7.90 -11.85 -6.37
CA ALA A 517 -8.18 -11.72 -4.94
C ALA A 517 -9.67 -11.84 -4.59
N SER A 518 -10.58 -11.57 -5.53
CA SER A 518 -12.03 -11.76 -5.43
C SER A 518 -12.46 -13.03 -6.16
N ASP A 519 -13.16 -12.95 -7.29
CA ASP A 519 -13.39 -14.02 -8.27
C ASP A 519 -13.86 -13.42 -9.61
N ASN A 520 -14.08 -14.26 -10.62
CA ASN A 520 -14.49 -13.88 -11.98
C ASN A 520 -15.76 -13.02 -12.06
N ARG A 521 -16.59 -12.99 -11.00
CA ARG A 521 -17.81 -12.17 -10.98
C ARG A 521 -17.52 -10.71 -10.69
N MET A 522 -16.36 -10.41 -10.08
CA MET A 522 -16.03 -9.07 -9.57
C MET A 522 -14.55 -8.70 -9.84
N PRO A 523 -14.12 -8.66 -11.11
CA PRO A 523 -12.73 -8.43 -11.47
C PRO A 523 -12.26 -6.97 -11.31
N ASP A 524 -13.17 -6.00 -11.39
CA ASP A 524 -12.79 -4.60 -11.59
C ASP A 524 -12.72 -3.82 -10.28
N ALA A 525 -11.54 -3.31 -9.91
CA ALA A 525 -11.45 -2.29 -8.87
C ALA A 525 -12.14 -1.01 -9.34
N TYR A 526 -13.13 -0.52 -8.58
CA TYR A 526 -13.89 0.69 -8.94
C TYR A 526 -13.78 1.80 -7.91
N ALA A 527 -13.35 1.51 -6.69
CA ALA A 527 -13.21 2.50 -5.64
C ALA A 527 -12.16 2.12 -4.60
N VAL A 528 -11.57 3.13 -3.98
CA VAL A 528 -10.71 3.01 -2.82
C VAL A 528 -11.12 4.04 -1.75
N HIS A 529 -10.84 3.73 -0.50
CA HIS A 529 -10.94 4.67 0.62
C HIS A 529 -9.53 4.95 1.11
N LEU A 530 -9.02 6.15 0.87
CA LEU A 530 -7.63 6.50 1.17
C LEU A 530 -7.53 7.32 2.45
N PRO A 531 -6.55 7.05 3.33
CA PRO A 531 -6.23 7.93 4.44
C PRO A 531 -5.97 9.36 3.99
N ALA A 532 -6.67 10.31 4.63
CA ALA A 532 -6.45 11.75 4.51
C ALA A 532 -5.88 12.28 5.84
N ASP A 533 -4.90 13.18 5.72
CA ASP A 533 -4.20 13.82 6.85
C ASP A 533 -4.94 15.04 7.43
#